data_AF-R7T593-F1
#
_entry.id   AF-R7T593-F1
#
_cell.length_a   1.000
_cell.length_b   1.000
_cell.length_c   1.000
_cell.angle_alpha   90.00
_cell.angle_beta   90.00
_cell.angle_gamma   90.00
#
_symmetry.space_group_name_H-M   'P 1'
#
loop_
_entity.id
_entity.type
_entity.pdbx_description
1 polymer ?
#
loop_
_entity_poly.entity_id
_entity_poly.type
_entity_poly.pdbx_seq_one_letter_code
_entity_poly.pdbx_strand_id
1 'polypeptide(L)' 'AILELIDRITFSMDHNHTPTSIFLDLTKAFDCLDHQILIQKLKHYKLHDTALQLCTNYFTNRKQYTTLKDTKSNIQ' A
#
# COMPACT_ATOMS: atom_id res chain seq x y z
N ALA A 1 2.79 -1.34 14.43
CA ALA A 1 1.76 -2.30 13.96
C ALA A 1 1.78 -3.60 14.75
N ILE A 2 2.73 -4.52 14.54
CA ILE A 2 2.73 -5.81 15.28
C ILE A 2 3.00 -5.64 16.78
N LEU A 3 4.00 -4.84 17.16
CA LEU A 3 4.29 -4.53 18.57
C LEU A 3 3.07 -3.91 19.27
N GLU A 4 2.46 -2.91 18.66
CA GLU A 4 1.24 -2.28 19.15
C GLU A 4 0.07 -3.27 19.30
N LEU A 5 -0.06 -4.24 18.37
CA LEU A 5 -1.07 -5.29 18.48
C LEU A 5 -0.80 -6.21 19.69
N ILE A 6 0.46 -6.62 19.88
CA ILE A 6 0.89 -7.44 21.02
C ILE A 6 0.58 -6.69 22.32
N ASP A 7 0.99 -5.43 22.42
CA ASP A 7 0.74 -4.61 23.61
C ASP A 7 -0.76 -4.51 23.93
N ARG A 8 -1.62 -4.32 22.92
CA ARG A 8 -3.08 -4.26 23.11
C ARG A 8 -3.70 -5.59 23.54
N ILE A 9 -3.20 -6.70 22.99
CA ILE A 9 -3.65 -8.04 23.36
C ILE A 9 -3.26 -8.33 24.81
N THR A 10 -1.98 -8.14 25.16
CA THR A 10 -1.47 -8.34 26.52
C THR A 10 -2.19 -7.46 27.52
N PHE A 11 -2.36 -6.16 27.22
CA PHE A 11 -3.12 -5.25 28.07
C PHE A 11 -4.55 -5.73 28.31
N SER A 12 -5.25 -6.21 27.27
CA SER A 12 -6.62 -6.72 27.42
C SER A 12 -6.67 -8.00 28.26
N MET A 13 -5.68 -8.88 28.09
CA MET A 13 -5.56 -10.11 28.89
C MET A 13 -5.29 -9.81 30.36
N ASP A 14 -4.44 -8.83 30.67
CA ASP A 14 -4.14 -8.40 32.05
C ASP A 14 -5.40 -7.86 32.77
N HIS A 15 -6.39 -7.40 32.01
CA HIS A 15 -7.67 -6.89 32.52
C HIS A 15 -8.80 -7.95 32.48
N ASN A 16 -8.46 -9.24 32.36
CA ASN A 16 -9.43 -10.35 32.25
C ASN A 16 -10.42 -10.21 31.09
N HIS A 17 -10.09 -9.43 30.05
CA HIS A 17 -10.86 -9.43 28.81
C HIS A 17 -10.35 -10.55 27.88
N THR A 18 -11.23 -11.03 27.00
CA THR A 18 -10.87 -12.02 25.96
C THR A 18 -10.70 -11.31 24.61
N PRO A 19 -9.48 -10.87 24.24
CA PRO A 19 -9.28 -10.18 22.97
C PRO A 19 -9.49 -11.14 21.80
N THR A 20 -10.17 -10.66 20.75
CA THR A 20 -10.34 -11.38 19.48
C THR A 20 -9.68 -10.58 18.36
N SER A 21 -8.89 -11.25 17.53
CA SER A 21 -8.19 -10.62 16.41
C SER A 21 -8.62 -11.24 15.08
N ILE A 22 -8.83 -10.39 14.07
CA ILE A 22 -9.10 -10.80 12.69
C ILE A 22 -7.89 -10.40 11.85
N PHE A 23 -7.32 -11.37 11.15
CA PHE A 23 -6.19 -11.15 10.26
C PHE A 23 -6.67 -11.21 8.80
N LEU A 24 -6.29 -10.21 8.02
CA LEU A 24 -6.59 -10.13 6.59
C LEU A 24 -5.27 -10.21 5.82
N ASP A 25 -5.12 -11.25 5.01
CA ASP A 25 -4.00 -11.39 4.09
C ASP A 25 -4.48 -11.06 2.66
N LEU A 26 -4.06 -9.90 2.17
CA LEU A 26 -4.45 -9.42 0.84
C LEU A 26 -3.37 -9.82 -0.17
N THR A 27 -3.75 -10.68 -1.11
CA THR A 27 -2.88 -11.04 -2.24
C THR A 27 -2.52 -9.81 -3.04
N LYS A 28 -1.22 -9.52 -3.17
CA LYS A 28 -0.69 -8.40 -3.99
C LYS A 28 -1.47 -7.10 -3.79
N ALA A 29 -1.53 -6.60 -2.56
CA ALA A 29 -2.35 -5.45 -2.16
C ALA A 29 -2.28 -4.21 -3.08
N PHE A 30 -1.15 -3.99 -3.76
CA PHE A 30 -1.00 -2.92 -4.75
C PHE A 30 -1.73 -3.19 -6.08
N ASP A 31 -1.79 -4.45 -6.51
CA ASP A 31 -2.48 -4.86 -7.75
C ASP A 31 -4.00 -4.88 -7.55
N CYS A 32 -4.49 -5.11 -6.34
CA CYS A 32 -5.92 -5.13 -6.01
C CYS A 32 -6.53 -3.73 -5.79
N LEU A 33 -5.71 -2.69 -5.69
CA LEU A 33 -6.16 -1.36 -5.35
C LEU A 33 -6.51 -0.57 -6.63
N ASP A 34 -7.71 0.01 -6.67
CA ASP A 34 -8.10 0.92 -7.75
C ASP A 34 -7.32 2.24 -7.63
N HIS A 35 -6.47 2.49 -8.63
CA HIS A 35 -5.59 3.65 -8.64
C HIS A 35 -6.34 4.99 -8.74
N GLN A 36 -7.53 5.04 -9.36
CA GLN A 36 -8.33 6.27 -9.42
C GLN A 36 -8.89 6.62 -8.03
N ILE A 37 -9.39 5.61 -7.31
CA ILE A 37 -9.87 5.79 -5.93
C ILE A 37 -8.73 6.26 -5.03
N LEU A 38 -7.53 5.68 -5.17
CA LEU A 38 -6.36 6.12 -4.40
C LEU A 38 -5.99 7.58 -4.70
N ILE A 39 -5.91 7.98 -5.97
CA ILE A 39 -5.59 9.36 -6.35
C ILE A 39 -6.63 10.34 -5.79
N GLN A 40 -7.93 10.00 -5.86
CA GLN A 40 -8.99 10.83 -5.28
C GLN A 40 -8.84 10.97 -3.76
N LYS A 41 -8.51 9.89 -3.05
CA LYS A 41 -8.25 9.93 -1.61
C LYS A 41 -7.02 10.76 -1.25
N LEU A 42 -5.93 10.63 -2.00
CA LEU A 42 -4.72 11.43 -1.78
C LEU A 42 -4.98 12.92 -1.99
N LYS A 43 -5.78 13.28 -3.00
CA LYS A 43 -6.26 14.65 -3.20
C LYS A 43 -7.14 15.13 -2.03
N HIS A 44 -8.04 14.29 -1.54
CA HIS A 44 -8.87 14.59 -0.38
C HIS A 44 -8.04 14.87 0.89
N TYR A 45 -6.94 14.14 1.09
CA TYR A 45 -5.98 14.37 2.18
C TYR A 45 -5.03 15.55 1.95
N LYS A 46 -5.27 16.37 0.92
CA LYS A 46 -4.53 17.61 0.65
C LYS A 46 -3.03 17.39 0.36
N LEU A 47 -2.68 16.30 -0.31
CA LEU A 47 -1.34 16.19 -0.91
C LEU A 47 -1.12 17.33 -1.91
N HIS A 48 0.09 17.86 -1.95
CA HIS A 48 0.49 18.87 -2.94
C HIS A 48 0.35 18.33 -4.36
N ASP A 49 0.00 19.24 -5.29
CA ASP A 49 -0.24 18.90 -6.70
C ASP A 49 0.95 18.19 -7.37
N THR A 50 2.19 18.55 -7.01
CA THR A 50 3.40 17.89 -7.53
C THR A 50 3.51 16.43 -7.10
N ALA A 51 3.20 16.13 -5.84
CA ALA A 51 3.16 14.76 -5.33
C ALA A 51 2.00 13.97 -5.95
N LEU A 52 0.84 14.59 -6.09
CA LEU A 52 -0.33 13.97 -6.72
C LEU A 52 -0.07 13.65 -8.21
N GLN A 53 0.58 14.56 -8.94
CA GLN A 53 1.02 14.34 -10.32
C GLN A 53 2.05 13.22 -10.41
N LEU A 54 3.02 13.17 -9.49
CA LEU A 54 3.99 12.08 -9.42
C LEU A 54 3.29 10.72 -9.23
N CYS A 55 2.38 10.62 -8.25
CA CYS A 55 1.59 9.41 -8.03
C CYS A 55 0.76 9.04 -9.25
N THR A 56 0.07 10.01 -9.86
CA THR A 56 -0.75 9.79 -11.04
C THR A 56 0.07 9.22 -12.20
N ASN A 57 1.21 9.86 -12.51
CA ASN A 57 2.10 9.42 -13.58
C ASN A 57 2.67 8.03 -13.31
N TYR A 58 2.97 7.71 -12.05
CA TYR A 58 3.47 6.40 -11.64
C TYR A 58 2.43 5.28 -11.83
N PHE A 59 1.14 5.56 -11.63
CA PHE A 59 0.08 4.53 -11.72
C PHE A 59 -0.53 4.39 -13.12
N THR A 60 -0.55 5.43 -13.96
CA THR A 60 -1.27 5.40 -15.24
C THR A 60 -0.38 5.34 -16.48
N ASN A 61 0.84 5.86 -16.40
CA ASN A 61 1.72 6.06 -17.55
C ASN A 61 3.13 5.51 -17.31
N ARG A 62 3.22 4.44 -16.51
CA ARG A 62 4.48 3.78 -16.24
C ARG A 62 4.94 3.03 -17.47
N LYS A 63 6.07 3.48 -18.04
CA LYS A 63 6.84 2.69 -18.99
C LYS A 63 7.83 1.82 -18.25
N GLN A 64 8.02 0.60 -18.73
CA GLN A 64 8.96 -0.34 -18.12
C GLN A 64 9.98 -0.87 -19.13
N TYR A 65 11.20 -0.99 -18.65
CA TYR A 65 12.33 -1.52 -19.40
C TYR A 65 13.30 -2.18 -18.43
N THR A 66 13.79 -3.36 -18.79
CA THR A 66 14.72 -4.14 -17.98
C THR A 66 15.88 -4.60 -18.85
N THR A 67 17.09 -4.65 -18.28
CA THR A 67 18.25 -5.28 -18.89
C THR A 67 18.74 -6.39 -17.98
N LEU A 68 18.87 -7.60 -18.51
CA LEU A 68 19.40 -8.75 -17.80
C LEU A 68 20.60 -9.27 -18.58
N LYS A 69 21.80 -9.08 -18.03
CA LYS A 69 23.07 -9.31 -18.74
C LYS A 69 23.09 -8.49 -20.04
N ASP A 70 23.28 -9.14 -21.19
CA ASP A 70 23.31 -8.49 -22.50
C ASP A 70 21.93 -8.42 -23.18
N THR A 71 20.89 -8.96 -22.54
CA THR A 71 19.53 -8.95 -23.10
C THR A 71 18.73 -7.78 -22.57
N LYS A 72 18.17 -7.00 -23.48
CA LYS A 72 17.36 -5.82 -23.21
C LYS A 72 15.90 -6.09 -23.56
N SER A 73 14.97 -5.73 -22.68
CA SER A 73 13.53 -5.78 -23.02
C SER A 73 13.17 -4.61 -23.94
N ASN A 74 12.06 -4.73 -24.67
CA ASN A 74 11.48 -3.54 -25.28
C ASN A 74 10.91 -2.63 -24.18
N ILE A 75 10.81 -1.33 -24.47
CA ILE A 75 10.08 -0.39 -23.63
C ILE A 75 8.59 -0.72 -23.80
N GLN A 76 7.97 -1.20 -22.73
CA GLN A 76 6.51 -1.37 -22.63
C GLN A 76 5.90 -0.12 -22.01
#